data_AF-A0A497BAF6-F1
#
_entry.id   AF-A0A497BAF6-F1
#
_cell.length_a   1.000
_cell.length_b   1.000
_cell.length_c   1.000
_cell.angle_alpha   90.00
_cell.angle_beta   90.00
_cell.angle_gamma   90.00
#
_symmetry.space_group_name_H-M   'P 1'
#
loop_
_entity.id
_entity.type
_entity.pdbx_description
1 polymer ?
#
loop_
_entity_poly.entity_id
_entity_poly.type
_entity_poly.pdbx_seq_one_letter_code
_entity_poly.pdbx_strand_id
1 'polypeptide(L)'
;MNKLAPGLIGENEKIVTVEDTAARLGSGLVPVFGTPTLVGLMEGAAVQSLEGCLPPGQTSVGVHIDVRHLAATPVGMRVRARAELV
;
A
#
# COMPACT_ATOMS: atom_id res chain seq x y z
N MET A 1 -17.04 4.52 -19.75
CA MET A 1 -17.08 5.89 -19.20
C MET A 1 -16.18 5.91 -17.98
N ASN A 2 -15.23 6.84 -17.91
CA ASN A 2 -14.33 7.00 -16.77
C ASN A 2 -15.13 7.56 -15.59
N LYS A 3 -15.19 6.87 -14.46
CA LYS A 3 -15.99 7.26 -13.27
C LYS A 3 -15.14 7.80 -12.12
N LEU A 4 -13.96 8.30 -12.43
CA LEU A 4 -13.06 8.88 -11.43
C LEU A 4 -13.71 10.12 -10.79
N ALA A 5 -13.80 10.10 -9.47
CA ALA A 5 -14.30 11.21 -8.66
C ALA A 5 -13.51 11.27 -7.34
N PRO A 6 -13.23 12.47 -6.81
CA PRO A 6 -12.64 12.60 -5.48
C PRO A 6 -13.48 11.87 -4.42
N GLY A 7 -12.82 11.31 -3.42
CA GLY A 7 -13.42 10.57 -2.31
C GLY A 7 -13.59 9.07 -2.54
N LEU A 8 -13.18 8.52 -3.69
CA LEU A 8 -13.13 7.06 -3.89
C LEU A 8 -12.14 6.43 -2.92
N ILE A 9 -12.55 5.35 -2.25
CA ILE A 9 -11.77 4.69 -1.19
C ILE A 9 -11.34 3.29 -1.63
N GLY A 10 -10.08 2.96 -1.34
CA GLY A 10 -9.56 1.59 -1.37
C GLY A 10 -8.88 1.24 -0.05
N GLU A 11 -8.99 -0.02 0.37
CA GLU A 11 -8.37 -0.51 1.59
C GLU A 11 -7.69 -1.85 1.36
N ASN A 12 -6.43 -1.94 1.75
CA ASN A 12 -5.65 -3.18 1.71
C ASN A 12 -5.09 -3.50 3.10
N GLU A 13 -5.11 -4.76 3.48
CA GLU A 13 -4.60 -5.19 4.79
C GLU A 13 -3.80 -6.48 4.69
N LYS A 14 -2.90 -6.66 5.64
CA LYS A 14 -2.16 -7.91 5.80
C LYS A 14 -1.67 -8.13 7.21
N ILE A 15 -1.37 -9.40 7.51
CA ILE A 15 -0.58 -9.78 8.68
C ILE A 15 0.89 -9.72 8.27
N VAL A 16 1.72 -9.09 9.09
CA VAL A 16 3.16 -8.98 8.85
C VAL A 16 3.78 -10.37 8.98
N THR A 17 4.43 -10.82 7.91
CA THR A 17 5.20 -12.07 7.87
C THR A 17 6.71 -11.77 7.86
N VAL A 18 7.54 -12.81 7.96
CA VAL A 18 9.00 -12.67 7.86
C VAL A 18 9.42 -12.05 6.51
N GLU A 19 8.71 -12.39 5.43
CA GLU A 19 8.96 -11.86 4.08
C GLU A 19 8.70 -10.35 3.96
N ASP A 20 7.93 -9.79 4.87
CA ASP A 20 7.57 -8.37 4.90
C ASP A 20 8.54 -7.51 5.69
N THR A 21 9.55 -8.14 6.31
CA THR A 21 10.40 -7.44 7.25
C THR A 21 11.46 -6.58 6.56
N ALA A 22 11.86 -5.50 7.22
CA ALA A 22 12.96 -4.64 6.78
C ALA A 22 14.25 -5.45 6.55
N ALA A 23 14.56 -6.40 7.45
CA ALA A 23 15.67 -7.33 7.33
C ALA A 23 15.60 -8.17 6.06
N ARG A 24 14.43 -8.74 5.75
CA ARG A 24 14.26 -9.65 4.62
C ARG A 24 14.26 -8.94 3.26
N LEU A 25 13.84 -7.67 3.25
CA LEU A 25 13.78 -6.80 2.08
C LEU A 25 15.01 -5.91 1.89
N GLY A 26 15.98 -5.94 2.81
CA GLY A 26 17.20 -5.14 2.73
C GLY A 26 17.01 -3.63 2.97
N SER A 27 15.88 -3.22 3.56
CA SER A 27 15.61 -1.81 3.91
C SER A 27 15.97 -1.44 5.35
N GLY A 28 16.47 -2.42 6.11
CA GLY A 28 16.93 -2.29 7.49
C GLY A 28 17.40 -3.65 8.00
N LEU A 29 17.73 -3.76 9.29
CA LEU A 29 18.25 -5.00 9.89
C LEU A 29 17.29 -5.65 10.90
N VAL A 30 16.15 -5.01 11.17
CA VAL A 30 15.21 -5.44 12.22
C VAL A 30 14.04 -6.26 11.66
N PRO A 31 13.50 -7.24 12.41
CA PRO A 31 12.40 -8.11 11.99
C PRO A 31 11.03 -7.43 12.18
N VAL A 32 10.86 -6.24 11.61
CA VAL A 32 9.62 -5.45 11.65
C VAL A 32 9.23 -5.07 10.23
N PHE A 33 7.95 -4.74 10.01
CA PHE A 33 7.40 -4.34 8.73
C PHE A 33 8.29 -3.33 8.02
N GLY A 34 8.73 -3.65 6.81
CA GLY A 34 9.66 -2.84 6.04
C GLY A 34 8.98 -1.67 5.35
N THR A 35 9.71 -0.56 5.18
CA THR A 35 9.25 0.58 4.38
C THR A 35 8.83 0.17 2.95
N PRO A 36 9.54 -0.73 2.24
CA PRO A 36 9.09 -1.19 0.92
C PRO A 36 7.73 -1.89 0.96
N THR A 37 7.45 -2.70 1.99
CA THR A 37 6.13 -3.36 2.13
C THR A 37 5.03 -2.37 2.50
N LEU A 38 5.35 -1.36 3.32
CA LEU A 38 4.43 -0.25 3.60
C LEU A 38 4.03 0.45 2.31
N VAL A 39 5.00 0.82 1.48
CA VAL A 39 4.77 1.44 0.18
C VAL A 39 3.90 0.57 -0.71
N GLY A 40 4.25 -0.71 -0.88
CA GLY A 40 3.47 -1.63 -1.71
C GLY A 40 2.03 -1.82 -1.19
N LEU A 41 1.81 -1.81 0.13
CA LEU A 41 0.47 -1.87 0.72
C LEU A 41 -0.34 -0.60 0.44
N MET A 42 0.29 0.58 0.52
CA MET A 42 -0.31 1.88 0.18
C MET A 42 -0.67 1.95 -1.31
N GLU A 43 0.23 1.53 -2.20
CA GLU A 43 -0.02 1.45 -3.64
C GLU A 43 -1.17 0.49 -3.95
N GLY A 44 -1.22 -0.67 -3.29
CA GLY A 44 -2.32 -1.62 -3.43
C GLY A 44 -3.68 -1.02 -3.05
N ALA A 45 -3.74 -0.26 -1.95
CA ALA A 45 -4.95 0.45 -1.56
C ALA A 45 -5.32 1.55 -2.58
N ALA A 46 -4.34 2.25 -3.14
CA ALA A 46 -4.57 3.24 -4.19
C ALA A 46 -5.13 2.61 -5.47
N VAL A 47 -4.60 1.47 -5.92
CA VAL A 47 -5.13 0.72 -7.06
C VAL A 47 -6.57 0.27 -6.81
N GLN A 48 -6.85 -0.26 -5.62
CA GLN A 48 -8.22 -0.68 -5.24
C GLN A 48 -9.21 0.49 -5.20
N SER A 49 -8.77 1.71 -4.88
CA SER A 49 -9.64 2.89 -4.93
C SER A 49 -10.16 3.20 -6.33
N LEU A 50 -9.48 2.72 -7.38
CA LEU A 50 -9.83 2.93 -8.78
C LEU A 50 -10.57 1.73 -9.41
N GLU A 51 -10.80 0.66 -8.65
CA GLU A 51 -11.41 -0.56 -9.17
C GLU A 51 -12.79 -0.29 -9.76
N GLY A 52 -13.04 -0.81 -10.97
CA GLY A 52 -14.29 -0.59 -11.70
C GLY A 52 -14.51 0.84 -12.24
N CYS A 53 -13.58 1.77 -12.00
CA CYS A 53 -13.71 3.16 -12.44
C CYS A 53 -12.98 3.45 -13.77
N LEU A 54 -12.01 2.61 -14.12
CA LEU A 54 -11.20 2.74 -15.33
C LEU A 54 -11.84 2.02 -16.54
N PRO A 55 -11.62 2.51 -17.77
CA PRO A 55 -12.05 1.81 -18.98
C PRO A 55 -11.41 0.41 -19.14
N PRO A 56 -12.03 -0.50 -19.90
CA PRO A 56 -11.43 -1.78 -20.23
C PRO A 56 -10.04 -1.64 -20.87
N GLY A 57 -9.08 -2.43 -20.40
CA GLY A 57 -7.70 -2.42 -20.88
C GLY A 57 -6.81 -1.30 -20.33
N GLN A 58 -7.30 -0.48 -19.38
CA GLN A 58 -6.50 0.54 -18.71
C GLN A 58 -6.18 0.18 -17.26
N THR A 59 -5.06 0.71 -16.77
CA THR A 59 -4.61 0.60 -15.38
C THR A 59 -3.88 1.88 -14.95
N SER A 60 -3.57 2.02 -13.67
CA SER A 60 -2.77 3.11 -13.11
C SER A 60 -1.31 2.71 -12.93
N VAL A 61 -0.42 3.71 -12.98
CA VAL A 61 1.01 3.55 -12.61
C VAL A 61 1.35 4.64 -11.59
N GLY A 62 1.92 4.24 -10.44
CA GLY A 62 2.43 5.16 -9.44
C GLY A 62 3.71 5.84 -9.93
N VAL A 63 3.78 7.17 -9.83
CA VAL A 63 4.93 7.97 -10.31
C VAL A 63 5.61 8.80 -9.22
N HIS A 64 4.97 8.93 -8.06
CA HIS A 64 5.46 9.70 -6.93
C HIS A 64 4.98 9.06 -5.63
N ILE A 65 5.84 9.07 -4.62
CA ILE A 65 5.49 8.67 -3.27
C ILE A 65 6.21 9.57 -2.27
N ASP A 66 5.47 10.01 -1.26
CA ASP A 66 5.98 10.70 -0.08
C ASP A 66 5.40 9.98 1.15
N VAL A 67 6.28 9.46 2.00
CA VAL A 67 5.89 8.61 3.13
C VAL A 67 6.77 8.86 4.35
N ARG A 68 6.15 8.85 5.52
CA ARG A 68 6.83 8.80 6.82
C ARG A 68 6.46 7.52 7.53
N HIS A 69 7.45 6.68 7.81
CA HIS A 69 7.26 5.43 8.57
C HIS A 69 7.43 5.73 10.07
N LEU A 70 6.31 5.97 10.76
CA LEU A 70 6.32 6.57 12.08
C LEU A 70 6.58 5.60 13.23
N ALA A 71 6.24 4.32 13.06
CA ALA A 71 6.36 3.32 14.10
C ALA A 71 6.62 1.94 13.49
N ALA A 72 7.42 1.13 14.19
CA ALA A 72 7.68 -0.25 13.79
C ALA A 72 6.43 -1.13 14.03
N THR A 73 6.19 -2.09 13.13
CA THR A 73 5.14 -3.11 13.30
C THR A 73 5.75 -4.52 13.26
N PRO A 74 5.83 -5.24 14.39
CA PRO A 74 6.36 -6.61 14.46
C PRO A 74 5.61 -7.64 13.61
N VAL A 75 6.29 -8.76 13.31
CA VAL A 75 5.69 -9.96 12.71
C VAL A 75 4.49 -10.44 13.53
N GLY A 76 3.43 -10.86 12.85
CA GLY A 76 2.18 -11.33 13.44
C GLY A 76 1.15 -10.22 13.71
N MET A 77 1.53 -8.94 13.66
CA MET A 77 0.58 -7.84 13.76
C MET A 77 -0.09 -7.56 12.41
N ARG A 78 -1.30 -6.96 12.47
CA ARG A 78 -2.04 -6.52 11.28
C ARG A 78 -1.68 -5.09 10.93
N VAL A 79 -1.45 -4.84 9.64
CA VAL A 79 -1.31 -3.50 9.05
C VAL A 79 -2.43 -3.31 8.04
N ARG A 80 -3.03 -2.11 8.04
CA ARG A 80 -4.04 -1.69 7.06
C ARG A 80 -3.59 -0.39 6.41
N ALA A 81 -3.68 -0.31 5.10
CA ALA A 81 -3.58 0.92 4.33
C ALA A 81 -4.97 1.32 3.81
N ARG A 82 -5.29 2.61 3.90
CA ARG A 82 -6.49 3.21 3.29
C ARG A 82 -6.03 4.31 2.36
N ALA A 83 -6.50 4.28 1.12
CA ALA A 83 -6.29 5.32 0.13
C ALA A 83 -7.60 6.04 -0.15
N GLU A 84 -7.50 7.33 -0.45
CA GLU A 84 -8.59 8.18 -0.87
C GLU A 84 -8.15 8.95 -2.12
N LEU A 85 -8.94 8.87 -3.18
CA LEU A 85 -8.68 9.64 -4.40
C LEU A 85 -8.97 11.12 -4.12
N VAL A 86 -8.00 11.98 -4.44
CA VAL A 86 -8.10 13.45 -4.25
C VAL A 86 -8.32 14.19 -5.56
#